data_AF-A0A2T1A6S6-F1
#
_entry.id   AF-A0A2T1A6S6-F1
#
_cell.length_a   1.000
_cell.length_b   1.000
_cell.length_c   1.000
_cell.angle_alpha   90.00
_cell.angle_beta   90.00
_cell.angle_gamma   90.00
#
_symmetry.space_group_name_H-M   'P 1'
#
loop_
_entity.id
_entity.type
_entity.pdbx_description
1 polymer ?
#
loop_
_entity_poly.entity_id
_entity_poly.type
_entity_poly.pdbx_seq_one_letter_code
_entity_poly.pdbx_strand_id
1 'polypeptide(L)'
;MRDQNVAELDDLDKSIVGALQQNGRASNVEIGRALGVSEKTVRSRIARLTSDRGLRISAVLDEPIAAVQMLYLIDAEPGRRFHLAEELAMHPSVNNVLLANGAADLIVGASFSDADNALKFLVNTIEGSADVRSSTDCTIISRIGADETAMHSDARVPEIDSDVLLEATLHPPAFSHLNEILEWMCHTAARAFGADHALSLIYAPERTPEIPASPRVLGAGTFGFSPTYLDRISERLKSGTNVGVIRRCLETRQHVYVDDARTSPLMKGAEDVIRSEGYISMLAVPVLFGSIPFGVSTIYFDRPTTIDEHYVATIQRFIDQCAFAIARVEEGVTEYLLGGRLEN
;
A
#
# COMPACT_ATOMS: atom_id res chain seq x y z
N MET A 1 16.12 -30.01 14.62
CA MET A 1 16.45 -29.16 15.78
C MET A 1 17.86 -28.61 15.60
N ARG A 2 17.99 -27.37 15.11
CA ARG A 2 19.22 -26.59 15.27
C ARG A 2 18.98 -25.68 16.46
N ASP A 3 19.80 -25.88 17.49
CA ASP A 3 19.82 -25.10 18.73
C ASP A 3 20.13 -23.64 18.40
N GLN A 4 19.09 -22.79 18.41
CA GLN A 4 19.24 -21.35 18.29
C GLN A 4 19.57 -20.78 19.67
N ASN A 5 20.84 -20.82 20.05
CA ASN A 5 21.32 -19.99 21.16
C ASN A 5 21.55 -18.57 20.63
N VAL A 6 20.46 -17.84 20.39
CA VAL A 6 20.51 -16.41 20.04
C VAL A 6 20.93 -15.66 21.31
N ALA A 7 22.23 -15.57 21.58
CA ALA A 7 22.68 -14.55 22.52
C ALA A 7 22.24 -13.18 21.95
N GLU A 8 21.36 -12.51 22.68
CA GLU A 8 20.68 -11.28 22.25
C GLU A 8 21.68 -10.24 21.74
N LEU A 9 21.30 -9.54 20.67
CA LEU A 9 22.04 -8.38 20.19
C LEU A 9 21.99 -7.31 21.27
N ASP A 10 23.16 -6.82 21.70
CA ASP A 10 23.19 -5.69 22.63
C ASP A 10 22.83 -4.37 21.93
N ASP A 11 22.55 -3.34 22.72
CA ASP A 11 22.02 -2.08 22.17
C ASP A 11 23.03 -1.37 21.25
N LEU A 12 24.33 -1.61 21.45
CA LEU A 12 25.37 -1.11 20.55
C LEU A 12 25.32 -1.85 19.21
N ASP A 13 25.17 -3.17 19.21
CA ASP A 13 25.01 -3.95 17.99
C ASP A 13 23.76 -3.49 17.21
N LYS A 14 22.62 -3.29 17.89
CA LYS A 14 21.40 -2.75 17.26
C LYS A 14 21.62 -1.36 16.66
N SER A 15 22.33 -0.49 17.38
CA SER A 15 22.64 0.87 16.89
C SER A 15 23.57 0.87 15.68
N ILE A 16 24.56 -0.04 15.66
CA ILE A 16 25.45 -0.23 14.52
C ILE A 16 24.67 -0.76 13.31
N VAL A 17 23.78 -1.74 13.52
CA VAL A 17 22.90 -2.25 12.45
C VAL A 17 22.01 -1.13 11.92
N GLY A 18 21.41 -0.32 12.79
CA GLY A 18 20.60 0.84 12.37
C GLY A 18 21.39 1.85 11.52
N ALA A 19 22.63 2.15 11.91
CA ALA A 19 23.50 3.04 11.13
C ALA A 19 23.85 2.46 9.74
N LEU A 20 24.07 1.14 9.65
CA LEU A 20 24.33 0.45 8.38
C LEU A 20 23.07 0.26 7.53
N GLN A 21 21.90 0.13 8.15
CA GLN A 21 20.61 0.11 7.47
C GLN A 21 20.33 1.47 6.81
N GLN A 22 20.62 2.56 7.52
CA GLN A 22 20.54 3.91 6.96
C GLN A 22 21.59 4.13 5.87
N ASN A 23 22.84 3.71 6.07
CA ASN A 23 23.86 3.85 5.05
C ASN A 23 24.82 2.67 5.07
N GLY A 24 24.58 1.69 4.21
CA GLY A 24 25.42 0.49 4.10
C GLY A 24 26.86 0.78 3.64
N ARG A 25 27.14 2.01 3.17
CA ARG A 25 28.48 2.49 2.79
C ARG A 25 29.16 3.30 3.89
N ALA A 26 28.50 3.55 5.02
CA ALA A 26 29.06 4.32 6.12
C ALA A 26 30.36 3.67 6.62
N SER A 27 31.39 4.49 6.78
CA SER A 27 32.67 4.03 7.32
C SER A 27 32.55 3.77 8.82
N ASN A 28 33.37 2.84 9.33
CA ASN A 28 33.44 2.57 10.77
C ASN A 28 33.78 3.83 11.61
N VAL A 29 34.48 4.80 11.01
CA VAL A 29 34.82 6.09 11.65
C VAL A 29 33.57 6.95 11.81
N GLU A 30 32.73 7.04 10.79
CA GLU A 30 31.48 7.81 10.82
C GLU A 30 30.50 7.20 11.82
N ILE A 31 30.32 5.87 11.78
CA ILE A 31 29.47 5.15 12.73
C ILE A 31 30.00 5.32 14.16
N GLY A 32 31.32 5.23 14.36
CA GLY A 32 31.93 5.41 15.68
C GLY A 32 31.69 6.82 16.24
N ARG A 33 31.85 7.84 15.40
CA ARG A 33 31.56 9.23 15.78
C ARG A 33 30.10 9.44 16.15
N ALA A 34 29.17 8.88 15.37
CA ALA A 34 27.74 9.01 15.61
C ALA A 34 27.29 8.31 16.90
N LEU A 35 27.86 7.15 17.22
CA LEU A 35 27.50 6.32 18.37
C LEU A 35 28.35 6.56 19.63
N GLY A 36 29.31 7.49 19.57
CA GLY A 36 30.20 7.81 20.70
C GLY A 36 31.18 6.68 21.06
N VAL A 37 31.56 5.84 20.11
CA VAL A 37 32.48 4.70 20.30
C VAL A 37 33.67 4.73 19.34
N SER A 38 34.73 3.99 19.66
CA SER A 38 35.91 3.93 18.79
C SER A 38 35.62 3.18 17.49
N GLU A 39 36.28 3.59 16.40
CA GLU A 39 36.27 2.88 15.11
C GLU A 39 36.61 1.39 15.27
N LYS A 40 37.58 1.07 16.13
CA LYS A 40 38.00 -0.30 16.43
C LYS A 40 36.88 -1.11 17.08
N THR A 41 36.09 -0.49 17.96
CA THR A 41 34.91 -1.11 18.57
C THR A 41 33.87 -1.44 17.50
N VAL A 42 33.53 -0.47 16.64
CA VAL A 42 32.56 -0.67 15.55
C VAL A 42 33.01 -1.78 14.61
N ARG A 43 34.27 -1.73 14.15
CA ARG A 43 34.85 -2.76 13.28
C ARG A 43 34.74 -4.15 13.87
N SER A 44 35.08 -4.30 15.15
CA SER A 44 35.01 -5.59 15.85
C SER A 44 33.57 -6.11 15.98
N ARG A 45 32.60 -5.22 16.22
CA ARG A 45 31.18 -5.58 16.29
C ARG A 45 30.62 -6.00 14.94
N ILE A 46 30.89 -5.23 13.88
CA ILE A 46 30.48 -5.57 12.51
C ILE A 46 31.06 -6.91 12.10
N ALA A 47 32.36 -7.16 12.34
CA ALA A 47 32.98 -8.44 12.02
C ALA A 47 32.27 -9.62 12.71
N ARG A 48 31.94 -9.49 14.00
CA ARG A 48 31.18 -10.49 14.76
C ARG A 48 29.76 -10.68 14.21
N LEU A 49 29.08 -9.58 13.87
CA LEU A 49 27.73 -9.63 13.34
C LEU A 49 27.68 -10.33 11.97
N THR A 50 28.69 -10.07 11.13
CA THR A 50 28.81 -10.68 9.80
C THR A 50 29.25 -12.14 9.83
N SER A 51 30.11 -12.54 10.78
CA SER A 51 30.56 -13.94 10.88
C SER A 51 29.54 -14.85 11.58
N ASP A 52 28.92 -14.38 12.67
CA ASP A 52 28.22 -15.27 13.61
C ASP A 52 26.70 -15.00 13.70
N ARG A 53 26.24 -13.84 13.21
CA ARG A 53 24.86 -13.35 13.43
C ARG A 53 24.08 -13.07 12.15
N GLY A 54 24.62 -13.43 10.98
CA GLY A 54 23.93 -13.33 9.71
C GLY A 54 23.79 -11.91 9.14
N LEU A 55 24.53 -10.91 9.66
CA LEU A 55 24.55 -9.57 9.06
C LEU A 55 25.26 -9.62 7.70
N ARG A 56 24.51 -9.42 6.62
CA ARG A 56 25.05 -9.33 5.26
C ARG A 56 24.87 -7.92 4.71
N ILE A 57 25.96 -7.25 4.37
CA ILE A 57 25.94 -5.95 3.69
C ILE A 57 26.03 -6.25 2.18
N SER A 58 24.98 -5.95 1.43
CA SER A 58 24.91 -6.20 -0.02
C SER A 58 24.60 -4.91 -0.76
N ALA A 59 25.15 -4.76 -1.97
CA ALA A 59 24.68 -3.75 -2.89
C ALA A 59 23.44 -4.30 -3.62
N VAL A 60 22.33 -3.57 -3.55
CA VAL A 60 21.19 -3.80 -4.42
C VAL A 60 21.35 -2.86 -5.60
N LEU A 61 21.35 -3.43 -6.81
CA LEU A 61 21.19 -2.64 -8.03
C LEU A 61 19.69 -2.49 -8.26
N ASP A 62 19.23 -1.28 -8.56
CA ASP A 62 17.89 -1.09 -9.09
C ASP A 62 17.83 -1.82 -10.44
N GLU A 63 17.38 -3.08 -10.42
CA GLU A 63 17.12 -3.81 -11.64
C GLU A 63 15.97 -3.10 -12.38
N PRO A 64 16.01 -3.03 -13.73
CA PRO A 64 14.87 -2.53 -14.49
C PRO A 64 13.63 -3.28 -14.03
N ILE A 65 12.55 -2.56 -13.71
CA ILE A 65 11.26 -3.16 -13.34
C ILE A 65 10.98 -4.30 -14.31
N ALA A 66 10.99 -5.54 -13.81
CA ALA A 66 10.68 -6.70 -14.62
C ALA A 66 9.32 -6.46 -15.30
N ALA A 67 9.25 -6.68 -16.60
CA ALA A 67 8.03 -6.37 -17.35
C ALA A 67 6.84 -7.21 -16.88
N VAL A 68 7.10 -8.40 -16.33
CA VAL A 68 6.10 -9.29 -15.75
C VAL A 68 6.60 -9.81 -14.41
N GLN A 69 5.81 -9.61 -13.36
CA GLN A 69 6.04 -10.20 -12.05
C GLN A 69 4.92 -11.19 -11.74
N MET A 70 5.29 -12.39 -11.29
CA MET A 70 4.36 -13.48 -11.02
C MET A 70 4.52 -13.96 -9.58
N LEU A 71 3.41 -14.42 -9.01
CA LEU A 71 3.33 -15.17 -7.78
C LEU A 71 2.74 -16.54 -8.09
N TYR A 72 3.38 -17.61 -7.63
CA TYR A 72 2.90 -18.97 -7.78
C TYR A 72 2.60 -19.57 -6.41
N LEU A 73 1.38 -20.04 -6.23
CA LEU A 73 0.95 -20.83 -5.08
C LEU A 73 1.04 -22.30 -5.49
N ILE A 74 1.95 -23.05 -4.87
CA ILE A 74 2.30 -24.41 -5.30
C ILE A 74 2.00 -25.39 -4.17
N ASP A 75 1.27 -26.45 -4.52
CA ASP A 75 1.14 -27.65 -3.71
C ASP A 75 2.20 -28.66 -4.15
N ALA A 76 3.05 -29.08 -3.21
CA ALA A 76 4.05 -30.08 -3.51
C ALA A 76 3.49 -31.50 -3.33
N GLU A 77 4.17 -32.46 -3.92
CA GLU A 77 4.00 -33.87 -3.56
C GLU A 77 4.45 -34.12 -2.10
N PRO A 78 3.82 -35.07 -1.38
CA PRO A 78 4.18 -35.37 0.00
C PRO A 78 5.67 -35.68 0.18
N GLY A 79 6.32 -34.97 1.10
CA GLY A 79 7.75 -35.12 1.38
C GLY A 79 8.69 -34.39 0.41
N ARG A 80 8.16 -33.71 -0.62
CA ARG A 80 8.97 -33.01 -1.64
C ARG A 80 9.14 -31.51 -1.41
N ARG A 81 8.38 -30.92 -0.48
CA ARG A 81 8.36 -29.48 -0.20
C ARG A 81 9.74 -28.81 -0.12
N PHE A 82 10.68 -29.40 0.62
CA PHE A 82 12.03 -28.85 0.78
C PHE A 82 12.86 -28.96 -0.50
N HIS A 83 12.81 -30.12 -1.17
CA HIS A 83 13.54 -30.34 -2.42
C HIS A 83 13.07 -29.37 -3.52
N LEU A 84 11.76 -29.28 -3.70
CA LEU A 84 11.14 -28.35 -4.65
C LEU A 84 11.46 -26.89 -4.32
N ALA A 85 11.45 -26.51 -3.03
CA ALA A 85 11.79 -25.15 -2.63
C ALA A 85 13.25 -24.79 -2.93
N GLU A 86 14.19 -25.70 -2.66
CA GLU A 86 15.61 -25.51 -2.97
C GLU A 86 15.85 -25.44 -4.48
N GLU A 87 15.19 -26.31 -5.25
CA GLU A 87 15.27 -26.31 -6.72
C GLU A 87 14.77 -24.97 -7.30
N LEU A 88 13.58 -24.53 -6.91
CA LEU A 88 12.99 -23.28 -7.39
C LEU A 88 13.81 -22.06 -6.94
N ALA A 89 14.37 -22.07 -5.73
CA ALA A 89 15.21 -20.97 -5.23
C ALA A 89 16.51 -20.79 -6.01
N MET A 90 16.98 -21.81 -6.73
CA MET A 90 18.16 -21.72 -7.61
C MET A 90 17.83 -21.17 -9.00
N HIS A 91 16.55 -21.05 -9.36
CA HIS A 91 16.16 -20.61 -10.69
C HIS A 91 16.36 -19.09 -10.86
N PRO A 92 17.01 -18.61 -11.94
CA PRO A 92 17.37 -17.18 -12.09
C PRO A 92 16.18 -16.22 -12.07
N SER A 93 15.01 -16.67 -12.54
CA SER A 93 13.80 -15.85 -12.54
C SER A 93 13.08 -15.79 -11.19
N VAL A 94 13.46 -16.62 -10.21
CA VAL A 94 12.79 -16.68 -8.91
C VAL A 94 13.44 -15.68 -7.95
N ASN A 95 12.63 -14.77 -7.43
CA ASN A 95 13.05 -13.75 -6.47
C ASN A 95 13.04 -14.28 -5.04
N ASN A 96 12.01 -15.06 -4.69
CA ASN A 96 11.84 -15.62 -3.37
C ASN A 96 11.01 -16.91 -3.39
N VAL A 97 11.29 -17.78 -2.42
CA VAL A 97 10.50 -18.99 -2.15
C VAL A 97 10.18 -19.02 -0.66
N LEU A 98 8.90 -19.06 -0.34
CA LEU A 98 8.40 -19.17 1.03
C LEU A 98 7.74 -20.54 1.20
N LEU A 99 8.14 -21.27 2.23
CA LEU A 99 7.40 -22.45 2.68
C LEU A 99 6.28 -22.00 3.60
N ALA A 100 5.06 -22.42 3.28
CA ALA A 100 3.87 -22.03 4.00
C ALA A 100 3.11 -23.25 4.52
N ASN A 101 2.28 -23.02 5.54
CA ASN A 101 1.23 -23.95 5.95
C ASN A 101 -0.11 -23.32 5.60
N GLY A 102 -1.03 -24.08 4.99
CA GLY A 102 -2.37 -23.59 4.66
C GLY A 102 -2.80 -23.95 3.25
N ALA A 103 -3.24 -22.95 2.48
CA ALA A 103 -3.82 -23.12 1.14
C ALA A 103 -2.80 -23.48 0.04
N ALA A 104 -1.50 -23.37 0.33
CA ALA A 104 -0.41 -23.82 -0.53
C ALA A 104 0.78 -24.25 0.33
N ASP A 105 1.62 -25.12 -0.21
CA ASP A 105 2.84 -25.58 0.45
C ASP A 105 4.01 -24.61 0.22
N LEU A 106 4.09 -24.03 -0.98
CA LEU A 106 5.09 -23.04 -1.38
C LEU A 106 4.41 -21.80 -1.96
N ILE A 107 4.98 -20.63 -1.68
CA ILE A 107 4.65 -19.35 -2.31
C ILE A 107 5.92 -18.85 -2.98
N VAL A 108 5.89 -18.71 -4.30
CA VAL A 108 7.07 -18.40 -5.11
C VAL A 108 6.85 -17.10 -5.87
N GLY A 109 7.68 -16.09 -5.63
CA GLY A 109 7.71 -14.87 -6.43
C GLY A 109 8.77 -14.97 -7.52
N ALA A 110 8.40 -14.62 -8.75
CA ALA A 110 9.30 -14.64 -9.89
C ALA A 110 9.11 -13.42 -10.80
N SER A 111 10.18 -13.05 -11.49
CA SER A 111 10.26 -11.87 -12.36
C SER A 111 10.77 -12.25 -13.74
N PHE A 112 10.12 -11.73 -14.78
CA PHE A 112 10.40 -12.05 -16.18
C PHE A 112 10.48 -10.79 -17.05
N SER A 113 11.21 -10.88 -18.16
CA SER A 113 11.33 -9.80 -19.14
C SER A 113 10.07 -9.61 -20.00
N ASP A 114 9.20 -10.62 -20.08
CA ASP A 114 7.99 -10.66 -20.90
C ASP A 114 7.08 -11.84 -20.50
N ALA A 115 5.86 -11.86 -21.04
CA ALA A 115 4.87 -12.89 -20.77
C ALA A 115 5.25 -14.27 -21.34
N ASP A 116 6.01 -14.32 -22.44
CA ASP A 116 6.44 -15.59 -23.05
C ASP A 116 7.42 -16.34 -22.13
N ASN A 117 8.33 -15.62 -21.50
CA ASN A 117 9.26 -16.20 -20.53
C ASN A 117 8.56 -16.63 -19.24
N ALA A 118 7.55 -15.87 -18.78
CA ALA A 118 6.70 -16.28 -17.66
C ALA A 118 5.93 -17.58 -17.96
N LEU A 119 5.35 -17.70 -19.16
CA LEU A 119 4.64 -18.90 -19.59
C LEU A 119 5.59 -20.10 -19.72
N LYS A 120 6.78 -19.91 -20.30
CA LYS A 120 7.80 -20.99 -20.39
C LYS A 120 8.22 -21.47 -19.01
N PHE A 121 8.35 -20.57 -18.04
CA PHE A 121 8.68 -20.96 -16.67
C PHE A 121 7.56 -21.78 -16.03
N LEU A 122 6.31 -21.31 -16.14
CA LEU A 122 5.14 -22.04 -15.64
C LEU A 122 5.09 -23.45 -16.23
N VAL A 123 5.10 -23.59 -17.55
CA VAL A 123 4.92 -24.88 -18.23
C VAL A 123 6.12 -25.81 -18.02
N ASN A 124 7.35 -25.32 -18.21
CA ASN A 124 8.52 -26.21 -18.21
C ASN A 124 9.09 -26.47 -16.82
N THR A 125 8.93 -25.52 -15.88
CA THR A 125 9.56 -25.59 -14.55
C THR A 125 8.56 -25.99 -13.48
N ILE A 126 7.39 -25.34 -13.45
CA ILE A 126 6.37 -25.64 -12.43
C ILE A 126 5.56 -26.87 -12.84
N GLU A 127 4.83 -26.80 -13.96
CA GLU A 127 3.98 -27.91 -14.43
C GLU A 127 4.80 -29.13 -14.89
N GLY A 128 6.03 -28.89 -15.36
CA GLY A 128 6.97 -29.94 -15.76
C GLY A 128 7.64 -30.68 -14.60
N SER A 129 7.55 -30.18 -13.35
CA SER A 129 8.17 -30.81 -12.19
C SER A 129 7.31 -31.95 -11.65
N ALA A 130 7.91 -33.12 -11.46
CA ALA A 130 7.25 -34.27 -10.84
C ALA A 130 6.97 -34.07 -9.34
N ASP A 131 7.57 -33.06 -8.72
CA ASP A 131 7.39 -32.72 -7.31
C ASP A 131 6.23 -31.75 -7.07
N VAL A 132 5.59 -31.26 -8.14
CA VAL A 132 4.43 -30.35 -8.11
C VAL A 132 3.14 -31.14 -8.32
N ARG A 133 2.21 -31.02 -7.37
CA ARG A 133 0.88 -31.63 -7.42
C ARG A 133 -0.15 -30.71 -8.07
N SER A 134 -0.11 -29.43 -7.72
CA SER A 134 -0.93 -28.37 -8.32
C SER A 134 -0.26 -27.01 -8.15
N SER A 135 -0.59 -26.08 -9.03
CA SER A 135 -0.14 -24.69 -8.95
C SER A 135 -1.23 -23.72 -9.37
N THR A 136 -1.24 -22.54 -8.75
CA THR A 136 -2.02 -21.37 -9.18
C THR A 136 -1.05 -20.23 -9.45
N ASP A 137 -1.09 -19.66 -10.66
CA ASP A 137 -0.32 -18.49 -11.02
C ASP A 137 -1.13 -17.20 -10.84
N CYS A 138 -0.44 -16.12 -10.44
CA CYS A 138 -1.03 -14.82 -10.18
C CYS A 138 -0.07 -13.75 -10.71
N THR A 139 -0.51 -12.91 -11.62
CA THR A 139 0.28 -11.74 -12.02
C THR A 139 0.21 -10.66 -10.94
N ILE A 140 1.37 -10.17 -10.51
CA ILE A 140 1.46 -9.04 -9.60
C ILE A 140 1.21 -7.76 -10.42
N ILE A 141 0.01 -7.21 -10.29
CA ILE A 141 -0.41 -5.98 -10.99
C ILE A 141 0.10 -4.70 -10.33
N SER A 142 0.47 -4.79 -9.05
CA SER A 142 0.99 -3.68 -8.25
C SER A 142 1.57 -4.24 -6.96
N ARG A 143 2.60 -3.59 -6.46
CA ARG A 143 3.15 -3.84 -5.14
C ARG A 143 2.81 -2.63 -4.27
N ILE A 144 2.09 -2.86 -3.18
CA ILE A 144 1.69 -1.79 -2.25
C ILE A 144 2.49 -1.97 -0.97
N GLY A 145 3.14 -0.90 -0.50
CA GLY A 145 3.92 -0.90 0.75
C GLY A 145 5.25 -1.67 0.70
N ALA A 146 5.63 -2.25 -0.44
CA ALA A 146 6.91 -2.95 -0.53
C ALA A 146 8.02 -2.03 -0.98
N ASP A 147 8.46 -1.21 -0.04
CA ASP A 147 9.84 -0.80 0.02
C ASP A 147 10.57 -1.69 1.01
N GLU A 148 10.99 -2.88 0.56
CA GLU A 148 12.13 -3.55 1.20
C GLU A 148 13.46 -3.07 0.61
N THR A 149 13.43 -2.17 -0.39
CA THR A 149 14.63 -1.60 -1.03
C THR A 149 14.74 -0.08 -1.00
N ALA A 150 13.66 0.70 -0.80
CA ALA A 150 13.80 2.11 -0.43
C ALA A 150 13.66 2.30 1.09
N MET A 151 14.64 1.81 1.84
CA MET A 151 14.87 2.31 3.20
C MET A 151 15.59 3.67 3.12
N HIS A 152 14.96 4.66 2.46
CA HIS A 152 15.34 6.07 2.46
C HIS A 152 14.14 6.96 2.13
N SER A 153 13.38 7.33 3.14
CA SER A 153 13.09 8.75 3.34
C SER A 153 12.92 9.00 4.84
N ASP A 154 13.24 10.20 5.31
CA ASP A 154 12.92 10.71 6.66
C ASP A 154 11.40 10.72 6.98
N ALA A 155 10.57 10.04 6.18
CA ALA A 155 9.14 9.96 6.32
C ALA A 155 8.76 9.04 7.47
N ARG A 156 8.42 9.65 8.60
CA ARG A 156 7.81 8.95 9.73
C ARG A 156 6.34 8.64 9.39
N VAL A 157 5.87 7.45 9.75
CA VAL A 157 4.43 7.15 9.75
C VAL A 157 3.72 8.22 10.58
N PRO A 158 2.69 8.91 10.06
CA PRO A 158 1.99 9.93 10.83
C PRO A 158 1.35 9.31 12.06
N GLU A 159 1.40 10.04 13.16
CA GLU A 159 0.72 9.62 14.39
C GLU A 159 -0.79 9.76 14.20
N ILE A 160 -1.54 8.73 14.58
CA ILE A 160 -3.00 8.73 14.54
C ILE A 160 -3.52 9.30 15.85
N ASP A 161 -4.27 10.40 15.77
CA ASP A 161 -4.95 10.97 16.92
C ASP A 161 -6.18 10.13 17.27
N SER A 162 -5.97 9.20 18.22
CA SER A 162 -6.99 8.27 18.68
C SER A 162 -8.13 8.96 19.43
N ASP A 163 -7.87 10.12 20.05
CA ASP A 163 -8.90 10.86 20.79
C ASP A 163 -9.90 11.51 19.82
N VAL A 164 -9.40 12.08 18.71
CA VAL A 164 -10.26 12.62 17.64
C VAL A 164 -11.12 11.51 17.01
N LEU A 165 -10.55 10.33 16.75
CA LEU A 165 -11.31 9.20 16.20
C LEU A 165 -12.35 8.66 17.19
N LEU A 166 -11.99 8.59 18.47
CA LEU A 166 -12.90 8.14 19.52
C LEU A 166 -14.07 9.11 19.70
N GLU A 167 -13.80 10.42 19.71
CA GLU A 167 -14.82 11.46 19.77
C GLU A 167 -15.77 11.36 18.57
N ALA A 168 -15.23 11.25 17.36
CA ALA A 168 -16.00 11.11 16.13
C ALA A 168 -16.87 9.84 16.12
N THR A 169 -16.39 8.75 16.72
CA THR A 169 -17.11 7.47 16.80
C THR A 169 -18.22 7.50 17.84
N LEU A 170 -17.95 8.06 19.02
CA LEU A 170 -18.88 8.03 20.15
C LEU A 170 -19.95 9.12 20.06
N HIS A 171 -19.59 10.28 19.51
CA HIS A 171 -20.46 11.45 19.44
C HIS A 171 -20.49 12.04 18.02
N PRO A 172 -20.91 11.27 17.00
CA PRO A 172 -21.02 11.80 15.66
C PRO A 172 -22.04 12.94 15.62
N PRO A 173 -21.77 14.04 14.89
CA PRO A 173 -22.74 15.10 14.69
C PRO A 173 -24.02 14.58 14.05
N ALA A 174 -25.14 15.26 14.31
CA ALA A 174 -26.36 15.02 13.55
C ALA A 174 -26.27 15.78 12.21
N PHE A 175 -26.39 15.06 11.11
CA PHE A 175 -26.31 15.62 9.76
C PHE A 175 -27.68 15.64 9.10
N SER A 176 -27.98 16.74 8.41
CA SER A 176 -29.21 16.89 7.61
C SER A 176 -28.94 16.84 6.11
N HIS A 177 -27.70 17.13 5.70
CA HIS A 177 -27.31 17.21 4.30
C HIS A 177 -25.99 16.47 4.04
N LEU A 178 -25.85 15.87 2.85
CA LEU A 178 -24.64 15.17 2.44
C LEU A 178 -23.38 16.02 2.58
N ASN A 179 -23.42 17.27 2.13
CA ASN A 179 -22.25 18.15 2.15
C ASN A 179 -21.75 18.42 3.57
N GLU A 180 -22.64 18.50 4.57
CA GLU A 180 -22.24 18.63 5.99
C GLU A 180 -21.43 17.42 6.45
N ILE A 181 -21.84 16.22 6.04
CA ILE A 181 -21.12 14.98 6.33
C ILE A 181 -19.74 15.01 5.67
N LEU A 182 -19.66 15.40 4.40
CA LEU A 182 -18.41 15.39 3.64
C LEU A 182 -17.41 16.43 4.12
N GLU A 183 -17.87 17.62 4.48
CA GLU A 183 -17.05 18.64 5.12
C GLU A 183 -16.50 18.15 6.46
N TRP A 184 -17.37 17.62 7.32
CA TRP A 184 -16.97 17.07 8.61
C TRP A 184 -16.00 15.89 8.47
N MET A 185 -16.28 14.98 7.53
CA MET A 185 -15.44 13.81 7.26
C MET A 185 -14.04 14.24 6.81
N CYS A 186 -13.93 15.22 5.91
CA CYS A 186 -12.63 15.74 5.47
C CYS A 186 -11.85 16.42 6.60
N HIS A 187 -12.51 17.27 7.40
CA HIS A 187 -11.87 17.93 8.54
C HIS A 187 -11.40 16.91 9.59
N THR A 188 -12.25 15.94 9.91
CA THR A 188 -11.96 14.92 10.92
C THR A 188 -10.85 13.99 10.43
N ALA A 189 -10.89 13.55 9.17
CA ALA A 189 -9.83 12.75 8.57
C ALA A 189 -8.49 13.52 8.59
N ALA A 190 -8.47 14.77 8.16
CA ALA A 190 -7.23 15.56 8.15
C ALA A 190 -6.62 15.70 9.55
N ARG A 191 -7.44 15.97 10.57
CA ARG A 191 -6.99 16.07 11.96
C ARG A 191 -6.54 14.72 12.53
N ALA A 192 -7.38 13.70 12.42
CA ALA A 192 -7.12 12.38 13.01
C ALA A 192 -5.89 11.69 12.42
N PHE A 193 -5.61 11.94 11.14
CA PHE A 193 -4.55 11.30 10.38
C PHE A 193 -3.39 12.28 10.06
N GLY A 194 -3.34 13.46 10.69
CA GLY A 194 -2.25 14.42 10.49
C GLY A 194 -2.00 14.79 9.02
N ALA A 195 -3.05 14.79 8.19
CA ALA A 195 -2.98 15.13 6.78
C ALA A 195 -3.14 16.64 6.58
N ASP A 196 -2.45 17.16 5.57
CA ASP A 196 -2.45 18.58 5.26
C ASP A 196 -3.70 18.95 4.44
N HIS A 197 -4.18 18.02 3.60
CA HIS A 197 -5.40 18.17 2.81
C HIS A 197 -6.26 16.91 2.83
N ALA A 198 -7.55 17.07 2.55
CA ALA A 198 -8.46 15.95 2.33
C ALA A 198 -9.50 16.28 1.25
N LEU A 199 -9.91 15.28 0.50
CA LEU A 199 -10.96 15.34 -0.51
C LEU A 199 -11.85 14.11 -0.36
N SER A 200 -13.16 14.31 -0.30
CA SER A 200 -14.12 13.20 -0.36
C SER A 200 -15.13 13.44 -1.45
N LEU A 201 -15.31 12.45 -2.31
CA LEU A 201 -16.22 12.49 -3.45
C LEU A 201 -17.21 11.33 -3.34
N ILE A 202 -18.49 11.65 -3.37
CA ILE A 202 -19.58 10.67 -3.39
C ILE A 202 -20.24 10.70 -4.75
N TYR A 203 -20.44 9.51 -5.32
CA TYR A 203 -21.01 9.31 -6.64
C TYR A 203 -22.41 8.72 -6.53
N ALA A 204 -23.21 8.96 -7.56
CA ALA A 204 -24.48 8.30 -7.72
C ALA A 204 -24.23 6.82 -7.95
N PRO A 205 -24.92 5.93 -7.21
CA PRO A 205 -24.76 4.50 -7.43
C PRO A 205 -25.29 4.13 -8.82
N GLU A 206 -24.55 3.25 -9.50
CA GLU A 206 -24.86 2.81 -10.86
C GLU A 206 -25.44 1.40 -10.84
N ARG A 207 -26.49 1.14 -11.65
CA ARG A 207 -27.15 -0.18 -11.70
C ARG A 207 -26.27 -1.27 -12.30
N THR A 208 -25.19 -0.89 -12.97
CA THR A 208 -24.21 -1.79 -13.55
C THR A 208 -23.02 -1.97 -12.60
N PRO A 209 -22.40 -3.17 -12.57
CA PRO A 209 -21.20 -3.40 -11.77
C PRO A 209 -19.97 -2.64 -12.30
N GLU A 210 -20.01 -2.15 -13.54
CA GLU A 210 -18.96 -1.33 -14.15
C GLU A 210 -19.12 0.15 -13.78
N ILE A 211 -18.01 0.80 -13.44
CA ILE A 211 -17.96 2.23 -13.12
C ILE A 211 -17.92 3.02 -14.44
N PRO A 212 -18.87 3.94 -14.67
CA PRO A 212 -18.92 4.73 -15.89
C PRO A 212 -17.69 5.61 -16.02
N ALA A 213 -17.37 6.00 -17.26
CA ALA A 213 -16.20 6.84 -17.54
C ALA A 213 -16.25 8.21 -16.82
N SER A 214 -17.46 8.73 -16.58
CA SER A 214 -17.71 9.97 -15.86
C SER A 214 -18.86 9.75 -14.88
N PRO A 215 -18.59 9.23 -13.66
CA PRO A 215 -19.63 8.99 -12.67
C PRO A 215 -20.23 10.32 -12.19
N ARG A 216 -21.55 10.33 -12.00
CA ARG A 216 -22.26 11.53 -11.52
C ARG A 216 -21.91 11.76 -10.06
N VAL A 217 -21.26 12.89 -9.74
CA VAL A 217 -20.96 13.29 -8.36
C VAL A 217 -22.24 13.76 -7.68
N LEU A 218 -22.59 13.16 -6.53
CA LEU A 218 -23.66 13.59 -5.64
C LEU A 218 -23.22 14.69 -4.69
N GLY A 219 -21.99 14.59 -4.18
CA GLY A 219 -21.44 15.55 -3.24
C GLY A 219 -19.92 15.47 -3.18
N ALA A 220 -19.32 16.58 -2.74
CA ALA A 220 -17.90 16.71 -2.54
C ALA A 220 -17.62 17.50 -1.26
N GLY A 221 -16.62 17.07 -0.50
CA GLY A 221 -16.07 17.81 0.64
C GLY A 221 -14.57 17.97 0.49
N THR A 222 -14.02 19.08 1.00
CA THR A 222 -12.56 19.30 1.02
C THR A 222 -12.08 19.91 2.33
N PHE A 223 -10.79 19.72 2.58
CA PHE A 223 -10.03 20.37 3.63
C PHE A 223 -8.65 20.73 3.10
N GLY A 224 -8.09 21.87 3.52
CA GLY A 224 -6.71 22.29 3.20
C GLY A 224 -6.49 22.86 1.79
N PHE A 225 -7.34 22.49 0.83
CA PHE A 225 -7.18 22.87 -0.58
C PHE A 225 -7.55 24.33 -0.91
N SER A 226 -7.01 24.82 -2.02
CA SER A 226 -7.39 26.10 -2.58
C SER A 226 -8.88 26.14 -3.00
N PRO A 227 -9.54 27.32 -2.98
CA PRO A 227 -10.97 27.42 -3.32
C PRO A 227 -11.33 26.94 -4.74
N THR A 228 -10.37 26.94 -5.66
CA THR A 228 -10.57 26.53 -7.07
C THR A 228 -10.28 25.05 -7.29
N TYR A 229 -9.80 24.33 -6.28
CA TYR A 229 -9.41 22.93 -6.41
C TYR A 229 -10.58 22.03 -6.80
N LEU A 230 -11.72 22.16 -6.11
CA LEU A 230 -12.92 21.37 -6.39
C LEU A 230 -13.44 21.55 -7.81
N ASP A 231 -13.41 22.79 -8.33
CA ASP A 231 -13.82 23.08 -9.70
C ASP A 231 -12.89 22.39 -10.70
N ARG A 232 -11.58 22.46 -10.48
CA ARG A 232 -10.57 21.81 -11.33
C ARG A 232 -10.69 20.30 -11.30
N ILE A 233 -10.92 19.69 -10.14
CA ILE A 233 -11.15 18.24 -10.03
C ILE A 233 -12.46 17.86 -10.75
N SER A 234 -13.52 18.64 -10.57
CA SER A 234 -14.81 18.40 -11.22
C SER A 234 -14.72 18.48 -12.75
N GLU A 235 -13.99 19.44 -13.30
CA GLU A 235 -13.74 19.54 -14.74
C GLU A 235 -13.00 18.31 -15.27
N ARG A 236 -11.97 17.86 -14.55
CA ARG A 236 -11.15 16.69 -14.94
C ARG A 236 -11.94 15.37 -14.91
N LEU A 237 -12.81 15.21 -13.91
CA LEU A 237 -13.73 14.07 -13.83
C LEU A 237 -14.70 14.05 -15.01
N LYS A 238 -15.21 15.22 -15.42
CA LYS A 238 -16.12 15.35 -16.58
C LYS A 238 -15.42 15.07 -17.91
N SER A 239 -14.18 15.51 -18.07
CA SER A 239 -13.41 15.26 -19.31
C SER A 239 -12.82 13.85 -19.38
N GLY A 240 -12.97 13.04 -18.33
CA GLY A 240 -12.39 11.70 -18.24
C GLY A 240 -10.85 11.69 -18.21
N THR A 241 -10.22 12.87 -18.12
CA THR A 241 -8.78 13.02 -18.10
C THR A 241 -8.27 12.96 -16.67
N ASN A 242 -7.40 11.99 -16.42
CA ASN A 242 -6.65 11.84 -15.18
C ASN A 242 -7.51 11.64 -13.92
N VAL A 243 -8.24 10.54 -13.90
CA VAL A 243 -8.90 10.01 -12.70
C VAL A 243 -8.00 8.97 -12.01
N GLY A 244 -6.69 8.93 -12.28
CA GLY A 244 -5.85 7.74 -12.08
C GLY A 244 -5.95 7.10 -10.70
N VAL A 245 -5.80 7.89 -9.63
CA VAL A 245 -5.95 7.39 -8.25
C VAL A 245 -7.40 7.09 -7.88
N ILE A 246 -8.30 8.04 -8.09
CA ILE A 246 -9.73 7.92 -7.74
C ILE A 246 -10.39 6.74 -8.45
N ARG A 247 -10.15 6.61 -9.76
CA ARG A 247 -10.70 5.56 -10.60
C ARG A 247 -10.11 4.21 -10.25
N ARG A 248 -8.80 4.12 -10.05
CA ARG A 248 -8.18 2.88 -9.58
C ARG A 248 -8.75 2.45 -8.23
N CYS A 249 -8.96 3.39 -7.31
CA CYS A 249 -9.57 3.13 -6.01
C CYS A 249 -11.00 2.56 -6.14
N LEU A 250 -11.83 3.15 -7.02
CA LEU A 250 -13.19 2.67 -7.28
C LEU A 250 -13.19 1.29 -7.98
N GLU A 251 -12.39 1.11 -9.03
CA GLU A 251 -12.34 -0.12 -9.85
C GLU A 251 -11.82 -1.31 -9.06
N THR A 252 -10.74 -1.10 -8.29
CA THR A 252 -10.14 -2.17 -7.49
C THR A 252 -10.88 -2.39 -6.17
N ARG A 253 -11.65 -1.39 -5.71
CA ARG A 253 -12.26 -1.36 -4.36
C ARG A 253 -11.22 -1.52 -3.25
N GLN A 254 -10.00 -1.09 -3.53
CA GLN A 254 -8.87 -1.12 -2.62
C GLN A 254 -8.33 0.29 -2.44
N HIS A 255 -7.68 0.50 -1.30
CA HIS A 255 -6.94 1.72 -1.08
C HIS A 255 -5.81 1.86 -2.12
N VAL A 256 -5.52 3.10 -2.51
CA VAL A 256 -4.42 3.43 -3.42
C VAL A 256 -3.54 4.44 -2.72
N TYR A 257 -2.31 4.04 -2.47
CA TYR A 257 -1.28 4.90 -1.91
C TYR A 257 -0.33 5.38 -3.02
N VAL A 258 0.00 6.66 -2.99
CA VAL A 258 1.01 7.28 -3.85
C VAL A 258 2.04 7.96 -2.94
N ASP A 259 3.29 7.53 -3.06
CA ASP A 259 4.45 8.02 -2.32
C ASP A 259 4.92 9.41 -2.79
N ASP A 260 4.90 9.64 -4.10
CA ASP A 260 5.23 10.90 -4.73
C ASP A 260 4.35 11.16 -5.96
N ALA A 261 3.39 12.08 -5.80
CA ALA A 261 2.44 12.48 -6.82
C ALA A 261 3.11 13.13 -8.03
N ARG A 262 4.32 13.69 -7.87
CA ARG A 262 5.04 14.40 -8.94
C ARG A 262 5.63 13.44 -9.97
N THR A 263 5.94 12.22 -9.55
CA THR A 263 6.58 11.19 -10.37
C THR A 263 5.63 10.03 -10.69
N SER A 264 4.58 9.84 -9.91
CA SER A 264 3.67 8.71 -10.06
C SER A 264 2.95 8.72 -11.44
N PRO A 265 2.98 7.59 -12.18
CA PRO A 265 2.22 7.44 -13.41
C PRO A 265 0.71 7.61 -13.23
N LEU A 266 0.18 7.32 -12.03
CA LEU A 266 -1.24 7.50 -11.70
C LEU A 266 -1.68 8.96 -11.63
N MET A 267 -0.71 9.88 -11.58
CA MET A 267 -0.96 11.32 -11.49
C MET A 267 -0.67 12.05 -12.80
N LYS A 268 -0.32 11.33 -13.87
CA LYS A 268 0.03 11.91 -15.17
C LYS A 268 -1.06 12.84 -15.71
N GLY A 269 -0.67 14.07 -15.99
CA GLY A 269 -1.56 15.13 -16.46
C GLY A 269 -2.06 16.06 -15.36
N ALA A 270 -1.86 15.75 -14.06
CA ALA A 270 -2.22 16.61 -12.91
C ALA A 270 -1.05 17.44 -12.37
N GLU A 271 0.03 17.58 -13.13
CA GLU A 271 1.22 18.32 -12.71
C GLU A 271 0.90 19.77 -12.36
N ASP A 272 -0.10 20.36 -13.03
CA ASP A 272 -0.59 21.70 -12.78
C ASP A 272 -1.30 21.84 -11.42
N VAL A 273 -2.05 20.82 -11.00
CA VAL A 273 -2.76 20.77 -9.72
C VAL A 273 -1.80 20.42 -8.60
N ILE A 274 -0.94 19.43 -8.80
CA ILE A 274 0.09 19.04 -7.83
C ILE A 274 0.97 20.24 -7.48
N ARG A 275 1.43 20.97 -8.50
CA ARG A 275 2.27 22.15 -8.30
C ARG A 275 1.54 23.30 -7.61
N SER A 276 0.24 23.46 -7.82
CA SER A 276 -0.51 24.57 -7.20
C SER A 276 -0.88 24.29 -5.74
N GLU A 277 -1.26 23.04 -5.43
CA GLU A 277 -1.69 22.67 -4.09
C GLU A 277 -0.52 22.23 -3.18
N GLY A 278 0.57 21.72 -3.75
CA GLY A 278 1.79 21.44 -3.02
C GLY A 278 1.90 20.05 -2.36
N TYR A 279 0.87 19.22 -2.47
CA TYR A 279 0.92 17.85 -1.92
C TYR A 279 1.96 16.98 -2.64
N ILE A 280 2.58 16.08 -1.87
CA ILE A 280 3.60 15.13 -2.32
C ILE A 280 3.06 13.71 -2.25
N SER A 281 2.57 13.26 -1.10
CA SER A 281 2.06 11.90 -0.93
C SER A 281 0.56 11.90 -0.67
N MET A 282 -0.12 10.80 -0.98
CA MET A 282 -1.56 10.68 -0.75
C MET A 282 -2.02 9.24 -0.54
N LEU A 283 -3.11 9.09 0.22
CA LEU A 283 -3.81 7.83 0.41
C LEU A 283 -5.28 8.02 0.06
N ALA A 284 -5.72 7.34 -1.00
CA ALA A 284 -7.12 7.21 -1.36
C ALA A 284 -7.67 5.91 -0.79
N VAL A 285 -8.85 5.98 -0.17
CA VAL A 285 -9.60 4.84 0.34
C VAL A 285 -11.02 4.85 -0.21
N PRO A 286 -11.56 3.68 -0.56
CA PRO A 286 -12.91 3.59 -1.10
C PRO A 286 -13.95 3.83 -0.01
N VAL A 287 -15.01 4.56 -0.36
CA VAL A 287 -16.23 4.65 0.45
C VAL A 287 -17.16 3.53 -0.02
N LEU A 288 -17.33 2.51 0.83
CA LEU A 288 -18.06 1.29 0.52
C LEU A 288 -19.32 1.18 1.36
N PHE A 289 -20.37 0.62 0.77
CA PHE A 289 -21.50 0.08 1.53
C PHE A 289 -21.63 -1.41 1.22
N GLY A 290 -21.24 -2.26 2.17
CA GLY A 290 -21.00 -3.67 1.90
C GLY A 290 -19.86 -3.83 0.88
N SER A 291 -20.13 -4.44 -0.27
CA SER A 291 -19.15 -4.62 -1.36
C SER A 291 -19.25 -3.58 -2.47
N ILE A 292 -20.11 -2.57 -2.34
CA ILE A 292 -20.45 -1.64 -3.41
C ILE A 292 -19.71 -0.32 -3.20
N PRO A 293 -18.83 0.11 -4.12
CA PRO A 293 -18.17 1.40 -4.05
C PRO A 293 -19.09 2.50 -4.55
N PHE A 294 -19.23 3.57 -3.76
CA PHE A 294 -20.01 4.74 -4.14
C PHE A 294 -19.30 6.06 -3.82
N GLY A 295 -18.03 6.00 -3.45
CA GLY A 295 -17.22 7.18 -3.21
C GLY A 295 -15.74 6.87 -3.04
N VAL A 296 -14.94 7.93 -2.99
CA VAL A 296 -13.53 7.88 -2.61
C VAL A 296 -13.27 8.99 -1.61
N SER A 297 -12.58 8.66 -0.52
CA SER A 297 -12.00 9.64 0.39
C SER A 297 -10.49 9.59 0.27
N THR A 298 -9.85 10.74 0.08
CA THR A 298 -8.40 10.85 -0.10
C THR A 298 -7.83 11.85 0.88
N ILE A 299 -6.76 11.47 1.57
CA ILE A 299 -5.95 12.36 2.40
C ILE A 299 -4.60 12.59 1.74
N TYR A 300 -4.04 13.79 1.93
CA TYR A 300 -2.84 14.25 1.23
C TYR A 300 -1.86 14.86 2.22
N PHE A 301 -0.57 14.73 1.92
CA PHE A 301 0.50 15.32 2.70
C PHE A 301 1.43 16.13 1.81
N ASP A 302 1.86 17.30 2.27
CA ASP A 302 2.80 18.21 1.61
C ASP A 302 4.26 17.75 1.77
N ARG A 303 4.44 16.52 2.23
CA ARG A 303 5.71 15.86 2.53
C ARG A 303 5.67 14.40 2.07
N PRO A 304 6.83 13.79 1.80
CA PRO A 304 6.93 12.34 1.71
C PRO A 304 6.46 11.73 3.03
N THR A 305 5.54 10.78 2.96
CA THR A 305 4.90 10.18 4.14
C THR A 305 4.75 8.70 3.95
N THR A 306 5.42 7.87 4.75
CA THR A 306 5.25 6.42 4.73
C THR A 306 3.95 6.03 5.43
N ILE A 307 3.24 5.05 4.88
CA ILE A 307 1.97 4.57 5.41
C ILE A 307 2.07 3.06 5.62
N ASP A 308 1.73 2.60 6.83
CA ASP A 308 1.68 1.17 7.17
C ASP A 308 0.26 0.60 7.09
N GLU A 309 0.14 -0.73 7.22
CA GLU A 309 -1.16 -1.41 7.17
C GLU A 309 -2.11 -1.00 8.30
N HIS A 310 -1.58 -0.72 9.49
CA HIS A 310 -2.38 -0.30 10.63
C HIS A 310 -3.06 1.06 10.35
N TYR A 311 -2.33 1.96 9.73
CA TYR A 311 -2.79 3.27 9.32
C TYR A 311 -3.91 3.18 8.29
N VAL A 312 -3.69 2.39 7.22
CA VAL A 312 -4.71 2.13 6.19
C VAL A 312 -5.96 1.52 6.80
N ALA A 313 -5.81 0.50 7.64
CA ALA A 313 -6.94 -0.16 8.27
C ALA A 313 -7.74 0.79 9.18
N THR A 314 -7.06 1.72 9.84
CA THR A 314 -7.71 2.67 10.76
C THR A 314 -8.50 3.73 10.01
N ILE A 315 -7.94 4.32 8.95
CA ILE A 315 -8.71 5.26 8.11
C ILE A 315 -9.86 4.57 7.38
N GLN A 316 -9.68 3.34 6.90
CA GLN A 316 -10.78 2.62 6.25
C GLN A 316 -11.95 2.43 7.22
N ARG A 317 -11.70 2.05 8.49
CA ARG A 317 -12.78 1.92 9.50
C ARG A 317 -13.51 3.22 9.74
N PHE A 318 -12.78 4.34 9.82
CA PHE A 318 -13.40 5.66 9.97
C PHE A 318 -14.29 5.99 8.76
N ILE A 319 -13.81 5.75 7.55
CA ILE A 319 -14.58 5.98 6.33
C ILE A 319 -15.79 5.05 6.21
N ASP A 320 -15.67 3.79 6.62
CA ASP A 320 -16.79 2.84 6.66
C ASP A 320 -17.89 3.32 7.62
N GLN A 321 -17.52 3.92 8.77
CA GLN A 321 -18.49 4.53 9.68
C GLN A 321 -19.21 5.72 9.03
N CYS A 322 -18.47 6.60 8.35
CA CYS A 322 -19.05 7.72 7.61
C CYS A 322 -19.97 7.27 6.47
N ALA A 323 -19.66 6.15 5.81
CA ALA A 323 -20.47 5.60 4.73
C ALA A 323 -21.91 5.28 5.19
N PHE A 324 -22.10 4.82 6.43
CA PHE A 324 -23.45 4.63 7.00
C PHE A 324 -24.21 5.94 7.17
N ALA A 325 -23.54 7.01 7.62
CA ALA A 325 -24.16 8.32 7.77
C ALA A 325 -24.58 8.88 6.41
N ILE A 326 -23.73 8.73 5.39
CA ILE A 326 -24.01 9.15 4.02
C ILE A 326 -25.22 8.39 3.47
N ALA A 327 -25.23 7.06 3.60
CA ALA A 327 -26.33 6.24 3.12
C ALA A 327 -27.67 6.69 3.74
N ARG A 328 -27.69 7.04 5.03
CA ARG A 328 -28.91 7.47 5.74
C ARG A 328 -29.48 8.79 5.22
N VAL A 329 -28.63 9.72 4.77
CA VAL A 329 -29.06 11.06 4.33
C VAL A 329 -29.35 11.12 2.83
N GLU A 330 -28.71 10.26 2.04
CA GLU A 330 -28.92 10.22 0.58
C GLU A 330 -29.91 9.13 0.16
N GLU A 331 -31.14 9.55 -0.17
CA GLU A 331 -32.21 8.68 -0.65
C GLU A 331 -31.78 7.86 -1.87
N GLY A 332 -31.00 8.43 -2.80
CA GLY A 332 -30.50 7.69 -3.97
C GLY A 332 -29.53 6.55 -3.63
N VAL A 333 -28.76 6.69 -2.55
CA VAL A 333 -27.90 5.62 -2.02
C VAL A 333 -28.76 4.59 -1.30
N THR A 334 -29.69 5.03 -0.43
CA THR A 334 -30.61 4.13 0.29
C THR A 334 -31.51 3.30 -0.65
N GLU A 335 -32.13 3.91 -1.65
CA GLU A 335 -33.00 3.23 -2.61
C GLU A 335 -32.26 2.19 -3.43
N TYR A 336 -31.03 2.51 -3.87
CA TYR A 336 -30.18 1.55 -4.57
C TYR A 336 -29.85 0.33 -3.69
N LEU A 337 -29.55 0.57 -2.41
CA LEU A 337 -29.23 -0.47 -1.43
C LEU A 337 -30.43 -1.35 -1.06
N LEU A 338 -31.63 -0.77 -0.98
CA LEU A 338 -32.87 -1.48 -0.66
C LEU A 338 -33.50 -2.17 -1.89
N GLY A 339 -33.35 -1.58 -3.08
CA GLY A 339 -33.84 -2.12 -4.34
C GLY A 339 -33.14 -3.41 -4.78
N GLY A 340 -31.88 -3.61 -4.38
CA GLY A 340 -31.13 -4.85 -4.63
C GLY A 340 -31.54 -6.05 -3.77
N ARG A 341 -32.45 -5.88 -2.79
CA ARG A 341 -32.92 -6.96 -1.89
C ARG A 341 -34.27 -7.56 -2.30
N LEU A 342 -34.91 -7.12 -3.39
CA LEU A 342 -36.24 -7.58 -3.80
C LEU A 342 -36.28 -8.43 -5.09
N GLU A 343 -35.13 -8.75 -5.67
CA GLU A 343 -35.04 -9.72 -6.78
C GLU A 343 -34.14 -10.89 -6.36
N ASN A 344 -34.70 -11.84 -5.61
CA ASN A 344 -34.31 -13.26 -5.57
C ASN A 344 -35.44 -14.10 -4.98
#